data_AF-F9UGV0-F1
#
_entry.id   AF-F9UGV0-F1
#
_cell.length_a   1.000
_cell.length_b   1.000
_cell.length_c   1.000
_cell.angle_alpha   90.00
_cell.angle_beta   90.00
_cell.angle_gamma   90.00
#
_symmetry.space_group_name_H-M   'P 1'
#
loop_
_entity.id
_entity.type
_entity.pdbx_description
1 polymer ?
#
loop_
_entity_poly.entity_id
_entity_poly.type
_entity_poly.pdbx_seq_one_letter_code
_entity_poly.pdbx_strand_id
1 'polypeptide(L)' 'MHRTTLLRQRLLLLFLAGMLFLFSPLVLQFETLGRWLGIPALFVYLFLTWAALIGAAAWIVSRTRD' A
#
# COMPACT_ATOMS: atom_id res chain seq x y z
N MET A 1 -16.29 23.08 -2.14
CA MET A 1 -16.60 21.80 -2.84
C MET A 1 -15.39 21.13 -3.50
N HIS A 2 -14.26 21.81 -3.80
CA HIS A 2 -13.09 21.15 -4.44
C HIS A 2 -12.23 20.25 -3.53
N ARG A 3 -12.14 20.52 -2.21
CA ARG A 3 -11.26 19.75 -1.29
C ARG A 3 -11.68 18.29 -1.12
N THR A 4 -12.99 18.02 -1.13
CA THR A 4 -13.54 16.66 -1.00
C THR A 4 -13.26 15.79 -2.23
N THR A 5 -13.25 16.39 -3.42
CA THR A 5 -12.89 15.70 -4.67
C THR A 5 -11.43 15.27 -4.69
N LEU A 6 -10.52 16.13 -4.19
CA LEU A 6 -9.09 15.82 -4.12
C LEU A 6 -8.77 14.71 -3.10
N LEU A 7 -9.43 14.70 -1.92
CA LEU A 7 -9.30 13.60 -0.97
C LEU A 7 -9.74 12.28 -1.61
N ARG A 8 -10.89 12.28 -2.29
CA ARG A 8 -11.45 11.08 -2.92
C ARG A 8 -10.52 10.55 -4.01
N GLN A 9 -9.92 11.43 -4.82
CA GLN A 9 -8.92 11.06 -5.81
C GLN A 9 -7.64 10.48 -5.18
N ARG A 10 -7.13 11.07 -4.09
CA ARG A 10 -5.93 10.55 -3.40
C ARG A 10 -6.16 9.16 -2.81
N LEU A 11 -7.33 8.92 -2.21
CA LEU A 11 -7.69 7.61 -1.69
C LEU A 11 -7.92 6.59 -2.81
N LEU A 12 -8.48 7.00 -3.95
CA LEU A 12 -8.59 6.14 -5.14
C LEU A 12 -7.22 5.76 -5.69
N LEU A 13 -6.29 6.71 -5.82
CA LEU A 13 -4.92 6.43 -6.24
C LEU A 13 -4.21 5.49 -5.26
N LEU A 14 -4.40 5.69 -3.95
CA LEU A 14 -3.86 4.80 -2.93
C LEU A 14 -4.45 3.38 -3.05
N PHE A 15 -5.75 3.27 -3.30
CA PHE A 15 -6.41 2.00 -3.54
C PHE A 15 -5.86 1.30 -4.78
N LEU A 16 -5.77 2.00 -5.93
CA LEU A 16 -5.18 1.44 -7.15
C LEU A 16 -3.72 1.03 -6.93
N ALA A 17 -2.93 1.82 -6.21
CA ALA A 17 -1.55 1.48 -5.87
C ALA A 17 -1.50 0.20 -5.03
N GLY A 18 -2.35 0.09 -4.00
CA GLY A 18 -2.47 -1.12 -3.19
C GLY A 18 -2.88 -2.34 -4.02
N MET A 19 -3.83 -2.16 -4.94
CA MET A 19 -4.27 -3.22 -5.84
C MET A 19 -3.13 -3.67 -6.76
N LEU A 20 -2.34 -2.73 -7.29
CA LEU A 20 -1.17 -3.05 -8.10
C LEU A 20 -0.11 -3.76 -7.26
N PHE A 21 0.24 -3.29 -6.07
CA PHE A 21 1.28 -3.94 -5.27
C PHE A 21 0.85 -5.34 -4.78
N LEU A 22 -0.42 -5.54 -4.46
CA LEU A 22 -0.90 -6.82 -3.90
C LEU A 22 -1.32 -7.85 -4.95
N PHE A 23 -1.76 -7.42 -6.13
CA PHE A 23 -2.26 -8.31 -7.19
C PHE A 23 -1.39 -8.30 -8.46
N SER A 24 -0.26 -7.59 -8.45
CA SER A 24 0.69 -7.63 -9.57
C SER A 24 1.54 -8.91 -9.54
N PRO A 25 1.99 -9.40 -10.71
CA PRO A 25 3.03 -10.43 -10.80
C PRO A 25 4.33 -10.07 -10.06
N LEU A 26 4.53 -8.82 -9.63
CA LEU A 26 5.61 -8.44 -8.72
C LEU A 26 5.62 -9.27 -7.42
N VAL A 27 4.46 -9.71 -6.93
CA VAL A 27 4.35 -10.57 -5.74
C VAL A 27 5.08 -11.90 -5.94
N LEU A 28 5.01 -12.47 -7.15
CA LEU A 28 5.67 -13.75 -7.48
C LEU A 28 7.20 -13.64 -7.41
N GLN A 29 7.75 -12.46 -7.64
CA GLN A 29 9.20 -12.22 -7.48
C GLN A 29 9.62 -12.36 -6.00
N PHE A 30 8.76 -11.98 -5.05
CA PHE A 30 9.04 -12.13 -3.62
C PHE A 30 8.84 -13.55 -3.12
N GLU A 31 8.03 -14.34 -3.83
CA GLU A 31 7.91 -15.78 -3.59
C GLU A 31 9.20 -16.51 -3.98
N THR A 32 9.84 -16.13 -5.10
CA THR A 32 11.10 -16.74 -5.57
C THR A 32 12.34 -16.25 -4.81
N LEU A 33 12.31 -15.07 -4.19
CA LEU A 33 13.39 -14.51 -3.35
C LEU A 33 13.68 -15.33 -2.07
N GLY A 34 12.82 -16.28 -1.70
CA GLY A 34 13.06 -17.21 -0.60
C GLY A 34 12.80 -16.62 0.78
N ARG A 35 13.71 -16.86 1.73
CA ARG A 35 13.56 -16.47 3.15
C ARG A 35 14.55 -15.39 3.54
N TRP A 36 14.06 -14.32 4.16
CA TRP A 36 14.85 -13.27 4.80
C TRP A 36 14.82 -13.46 6.32
N LEU A 37 15.98 -13.63 6.96
CA LEU A 37 16.09 -13.90 8.40
C LEU A 37 15.23 -15.10 8.90
N GLY A 38 15.04 -16.10 8.04
CA GLY A 38 14.18 -17.26 8.32
C GLY A 38 12.68 -17.06 8.02
N ILE A 39 12.25 -15.82 7.74
CA ILE A 39 10.87 -15.46 7.41
C ILE A 39 10.73 -15.41 5.88
N PRO A 40 9.68 -16.00 5.28
CA PRO A 40 9.41 -15.85 3.86
C PRO A 40 9.34 -14.38 3.44
N ALA A 41 10.12 -13.99 2.43
CA ALA A 41 10.20 -12.62 1.94
C ALA A 41 8.83 -12.09 1.49
N LEU A 42 7.97 -12.98 0.99
CA LEU A 42 6.58 -12.71 0.67
C LEU A 42 5.78 -12.12 1.84
N PHE A 43 5.94 -12.65 3.07
CA PHE A 43 5.24 -12.11 4.23
C PHE A 43 5.73 -10.72 4.58
N VAL A 44 7.06 -10.52 4.58
CA VAL A 44 7.66 -9.21 4.83
C VAL A 44 7.12 -8.18 3.83
N TYR A 45 7.09 -8.54 2.55
CA TYR A 45 6.52 -7.70 1.49
C TYR A 45 5.04 -7.38 1.73
N LEU A 46 4.23 -8.38 2.03
CA LEU A 46 2.79 -8.22 2.24
C LEU A 46 2.48 -7.28 3.42
N PHE A 47 3.11 -7.53 4.57
CA PHE A 47 2.88 -6.72 5.77
C PHE A 47 3.42 -5.29 5.60
N LEU A 48 4.58 -5.12 4.96
CA LEU A 48 5.17 -3.81 4.76
C LEU A 48 4.36 -2.97 3.76
N THR A 49 3.89 -3.59 2.67
CA THR A 49 2.97 -2.96 1.72
C THR A 49 1.67 -2.55 2.42
N TRP A 50 1.09 -3.44 3.21
CA TRP A 50 -0.15 -3.16 3.93
C TRP A 50 0.00 -2.03 4.96
N ALA A 51 1.07 -2.04 5.74
CA ALA A 51 1.39 -0.98 6.68
C ALA A 51 1.61 0.38 5.98
N ALA A 52 2.29 0.38 4.82
CA ALA A 52 2.48 1.58 4.01
C ALA A 52 1.15 2.14 3.49
N LEU A 53 0.23 1.28 3.04
CA LEU A 53 -1.12 1.70 2.60
C LEU A 53 -1.91 2.34 3.76
N ILE A 54 -1.90 1.71 4.94
CA ILE A 54 -2.59 2.26 6.12
C ILE A 54 -1.96 3.59 6.54
N GLY A 55 -0.63 3.66 6.60
CA GLY A 55 0.10 4.88 6.95
C GLY A 55 -0.20 6.01 5.99
N ALA A 56 -0.20 5.74 4.68
CA ALA A 56 -0.55 6.71 3.66
C ALA A 56 -2.03 7.15 3.76
N ALA A 57 -2.96 6.23 4.02
CA ALA A 57 -4.37 6.55 4.22
C ALA A 57 -4.56 7.46 5.44
N ALA A 58 -3.96 7.12 6.58
CA ALA A 58 -3.99 7.91 7.80
C ALA A 58 -3.35 9.30 7.59
N TRP A 59 -2.27 9.38 6.83
CA TRP A 59 -1.60 10.62 6.49
C TRP A 59 -2.46 11.53 5.60
N ILE A 60 -3.10 10.97 4.57
CA ILE A 60 -4.01 11.70 3.68
C ILE A 60 -5.21 12.25 4.46
N VAL A 61 -5.79 11.45 5.34
CA VAL A 61 -6.95 11.84 6.15
C VAL A 61 -6.57 12.92 7.18
N SER A 62 -5.43 12.77 7.86
CA SER A 62 -4.96 13.79 8.83
C SER A 62 -4.66 15.12 8.16
N ARG A 63 -3.97 15.13 7.00
CA ARG A 63 -3.70 16.35 6.21
C ARG A 63 -4.94 17.09 5.69
N THR A 64 -6.09 16.43 5.67
CA THR A 64 -7.34 17.03 5.18
C THR A 64 -8.21 17.56 6.31
N ARG A 65 -7.93 17.17 7.56
CA ARG A 65 -8.60 17.70 8.76
C ARG A 65 -7.98 19.02 9.25
N ASP A 66 -6.69 19.23 9.00
CA ASP A 66 -6.00 20.52 9.15
C ASP A 66 -6.33 21.50 8.01
#